data_AF-A0AAX3LKB4-F1
#
_entry.id   AF-A0AAX3LKB4-F1
#
_cell.length_a   1.000
_cell.length_b   1.000
_cell.length_c   1.000
_cell.angle_alpha   90.00
_cell.angle_beta   90.00
_cell.angle_gamma   90.00
#
_symmetry.space_group_name_H-M   'P 1'
#
loop_
_entity.id
_entity.type
_entity.pdbx_description
1 polymer ?
#
loop_
_entity_poly.entity_id
_entity_poly.type
_entity_poly.pdbx_seq_one_letter_code
_entity_poly.pdbx_strand_id
1 'polypeptide(L)'
;MRMSELEDYQRRITAAMDQMAKGVDRLSAAPAEPDEDIVQALEEERQANAQLTDRVKTLKESHKDELNDLRAQMDFNNDRVTQLDMDVQRLRQANEQLSAACEQLRLANAEGLADPKLIDTAVIAELESLRATRAIEMAEIDAVLTALAPLVEEGEPEVEAADETGAEAKAEAPAHESAAQDDSAEEEPKSGGAD
;
A
#
# COMPACT_ATOMS: atom_id res chain seq x y z
N MET A 1 2.73 -95.02 12.64
CA MET A 1 2.44 -93.96 11.66
C MET A 1 2.58 -92.56 12.27
N ARG A 2 1.87 -92.19 13.36
CA ARG A 2 1.98 -90.83 13.97
C ARG A 2 3.38 -90.37 14.42
N MET A 3 4.28 -91.28 14.82
CA MET A 3 5.66 -90.91 15.20
C MET A 3 6.55 -90.60 13.99
N SER A 4 6.39 -91.31 12.86
CA SER A 4 7.13 -91.06 11.62
C SER A 4 6.74 -89.72 10.98
N GLU A 5 5.45 -89.39 11.02
CA GLU A 5 4.95 -88.10 10.52
C GLU A 5 5.55 -86.93 11.31
N LEU A 6 5.68 -87.06 12.63
CA LEU A 6 6.30 -86.04 13.48
C LEU A 6 7.79 -85.85 13.15
N GLU A 7 8.53 -86.94 12.92
CA GLU A 7 9.94 -86.90 12.52
C GLU A 7 10.12 -86.27 11.13
N ASP A 8 9.21 -86.56 10.18
CA ASP A 8 9.20 -85.93 8.86
C ASP A 8 8.88 -84.43 8.93
N TYR A 9 7.91 -84.03 9.76
CA TYR A 9 7.62 -82.61 10.01
C TYR A 9 8.78 -81.89 10.69
N GLN A 10 9.42 -82.51 11.70
CA GLN A 10 10.60 -81.94 12.34
C GLN A 10 11.74 -81.77 11.34
N ARG A 11 12.05 -82.78 10.53
CA ARG A 11 13.10 -82.71 9.50
C ARG A 11 12.82 -81.60 8.48
N ARG A 12 11.56 -81.43 8.08
CA ARG A 12 11.14 -80.40 7.13
C ARG A 12 11.15 -79.00 7.75
N ILE A 13 10.78 -78.85 9.02
CA ILE A 13 10.88 -77.58 9.76
C ILE A 13 12.35 -77.19 9.93
N THR A 14 13.22 -78.11 10.34
CA THR A 14 14.65 -77.82 10.48
C THR A 14 15.27 -77.44 9.13
N ALA A 15 14.91 -78.12 8.05
CA ALA A 15 15.35 -77.74 6.70
C ALA A 15 14.83 -76.36 6.28
N ALA A 16 13.57 -76.04 6.58
CA ALA A 16 13.00 -74.72 6.29
C ALA A 16 13.63 -73.61 7.14
N MET A 17 13.95 -73.88 8.41
CA MET A 17 14.66 -72.95 9.30
C MET A 17 16.09 -72.72 8.86
N ASP A 18 16.80 -73.76 8.42
CA ASP A 18 18.16 -73.64 7.86
C ASP A 18 18.14 -72.88 6.52
N GLN A 19 17.12 -73.08 5.69
CA GLN A 19 16.92 -72.32 4.46
C GLN A 19 16.55 -70.86 4.75
N MET A 20 15.74 -70.58 5.78
CA MET A 20 15.44 -69.23 6.25
C MET A 20 16.68 -68.56 6.86
N ALA A 21 17.48 -69.27 7.66
CA ALA A 21 18.73 -68.77 8.20
C ALA A 21 19.71 -68.39 7.08
N LYS A 22 19.89 -69.27 6.09
CA LYS A 22 20.67 -68.97 4.88
C LYS A 22 20.08 -67.83 4.05
N GLY A 23 18.76 -67.67 4.03
CA GLY A 23 18.08 -66.56 3.36
C GLY A 23 18.32 -65.22 4.07
N VAL A 24 18.23 -65.22 5.40
CA VAL A 24 18.52 -64.05 6.25
C VAL A 24 20.00 -63.69 6.19
N ASP A 25 20.90 -64.67 6.23
CA ASP A 25 22.34 -64.45 6.09
C ASP A 25 22.66 -63.85 4.71
N ARG A 26 22.00 -64.28 3.63
CA ARG A 26 22.17 -63.69 2.29
C ARG A 26 21.64 -62.26 2.21
N LEU A 27 20.50 -61.97 2.85
CA LEU A 27 19.92 -60.63 2.90
C LEU A 27 20.74 -59.68 3.78
N SER A 28 21.38 -60.22 4.82
CA SER A 28 22.27 -59.51 5.73
C SER A 28 23.69 -59.32 5.16
N ALA A 29 24.17 -60.26 4.34
CA ALA A 29 25.49 -60.23 3.73
C ALA A 29 25.54 -59.45 2.40
N ALA A 30 24.39 -59.21 1.76
CA ALA A 30 24.30 -58.26 0.67
C ALA A 30 24.14 -56.86 1.28
N PRO A 31 25.14 -55.96 1.21
CA PRO A 31 24.87 -54.56 1.46
C PRO A 31 23.78 -54.15 0.46
N ALA A 32 22.65 -53.65 0.95
CA ALA A 32 21.70 -52.93 0.11
C ALA A 32 22.39 -51.60 -0.28
N GLU A 33 23.36 -51.67 -1.19
CA GLU A 33 23.88 -50.48 -1.82
C GLU A 33 22.70 -49.83 -2.54
N PRO A 34 22.40 -48.56 -2.22
CA PRO A 34 21.32 -47.85 -2.88
C PRO A 34 21.60 -47.87 -4.39
N ASP A 35 20.60 -48.30 -5.16
CA ASP A 35 20.68 -48.26 -6.62
C ASP A 35 21.03 -46.83 -7.06
N GLU A 36 22.14 -46.67 -7.79
CA GLU A 36 22.67 -45.35 -8.18
C GLU A 36 21.64 -44.53 -8.94
N ASP A 37 20.81 -45.19 -9.76
CA ASP A 37 19.71 -44.56 -10.50
C ASP A 37 18.63 -43.98 -9.56
N ILE A 38 18.33 -44.67 -8.46
CA ILE A 38 17.37 -44.21 -7.45
C ILE A 38 17.94 -43.04 -6.65
N VAL A 39 19.23 -43.09 -6.31
CA VAL A 39 19.91 -41.99 -5.61
C VAL A 39 19.92 -40.74 -6.48
N GLN A 40 20.25 -40.88 -7.76
CA GLN A 40 20.25 -39.76 -8.70
C GLN A 40 18.83 -39.17 -8.87
N ALA A 41 17.80 -40.01 -9.06
CA ALA A 41 16.42 -39.53 -9.17
C ALA A 41 15.94 -38.81 -7.90
N LEU A 42 16.38 -39.25 -6.71
CA LEU A 42 16.08 -38.58 -5.44
C LEU A 42 16.81 -37.23 -5.32
N GLU A 43 18.06 -37.14 -5.78
CA GLU A 43 18.81 -35.89 -5.83
C GLU A 43 18.11 -34.86 -6.75
N GLU A 44 17.68 -35.31 -7.94
CA GLU A 44 16.94 -34.49 -8.92
C GLU A 44 15.59 -34.02 -8.37
N GLU A 45 14.82 -34.90 -7.72
CA GLU A 45 13.57 -34.53 -7.06
C GLU A 45 13.80 -33.50 -5.96
N ARG A 46 14.82 -33.69 -5.12
CA ARG A 46 15.15 -32.75 -4.04
C ARG A 46 15.51 -31.37 -4.59
N GLN A 47 16.26 -31.32 -5.68
CA GLN A 47 16.58 -30.06 -6.36
C GLN A 47 15.32 -29.39 -6.92
N ALA A 48 14.44 -30.15 -7.58
CA ALA A 48 13.17 -29.62 -8.08
C ALA A 48 12.27 -29.12 -6.93
N ASN A 49 12.22 -29.84 -5.81
CA ASN A 49 11.44 -29.48 -4.63
C ASN A 49 11.98 -28.21 -3.97
N ALA A 50 13.30 -28.05 -3.89
CA ALA A 50 13.95 -26.83 -3.41
C ALA A 50 13.59 -25.62 -4.29
N GLN A 51 13.71 -25.76 -5.61
CA GLN A 51 13.32 -24.70 -6.56
C GLN A 51 11.84 -24.32 -6.45
N LEU A 52 10.95 -25.31 -6.32
CA LEU A 52 9.52 -25.06 -6.14
C LEU A 52 9.23 -24.37 -4.81
N THR A 53 9.91 -24.77 -3.73
CA THR A 53 9.78 -24.14 -2.41
C THR A 53 10.22 -22.69 -2.45
N ASP A 54 11.34 -22.40 -3.09
CA ASP A 54 11.83 -21.03 -3.27
C ASP A 54 10.86 -20.20 -4.11
N ARG A 55 10.35 -20.75 -5.22
CA ARG A 55 9.36 -20.06 -6.06
C ARG A 55 8.06 -19.79 -5.30
N VAL A 56 7.57 -20.75 -4.52
CA VAL A 56 6.38 -20.57 -3.68
C VAL A 56 6.63 -19.50 -2.61
N LYS A 57 7.84 -19.45 -2.04
CA LYS A 57 8.21 -18.41 -1.08
C LYS A 57 8.18 -17.02 -1.72
N THR A 58 8.85 -16.83 -2.86
CA THR A 58 8.84 -15.56 -3.59
C THR A 58 7.44 -15.15 -4.01
N LEU A 59 6.62 -16.09 -4.49
CA LEU A 59 5.24 -15.81 -4.88
C LEU A 59 4.37 -15.40 -3.66
N LYS A 60 4.58 -16.04 -2.50
CA LYS A 60 3.90 -15.64 -1.25
C LYS A 60 4.34 -14.26 -0.76
N GLU A 61 5.61 -13.92 -0.92
CA GLU A 61 6.13 -12.59 -0.59
C GLU A 61 5.49 -11.53 -1.52
N SER A 62 5.51 -11.74 -2.84
CA SER A 62 4.84 -10.87 -3.82
C SER A 62 3.36 -10.67 -3.49
N HIS A 63 2.62 -11.75 -3.25
CA HIS A 63 1.19 -11.66 -2.91
C HIS A 63 0.95 -10.98 -1.57
N LYS A 64 1.85 -11.15 -0.59
CA LYS A 64 1.74 -10.45 0.68
C LYS A 64 1.91 -8.96 0.48
N ASP A 65 2.85 -8.55 -0.37
CA ASP A 65 3.12 -7.15 -0.68
C ASP A 65 1.93 -6.54 -1.45
N GLU A 66 1.44 -7.21 -2.50
CA GLU A 66 0.21 -6.82 -3.22
C GLU A 66 -1.00 -6.66 -2.28
N LEU A 67 -1.18 -7.58 -1.33
CA LEU A 67 -2.26 -7.49 -0.34
C LEU A 67 -2.08 -6.33 0.63
N ASN A 68 -0.84 -5.98 0.99
CA ASN A 68 -0.57 -4.84 1.84
C ASN A 68 -0.83 -3.53 1.10
N ASP A 69 -0.43 -3.43 -0.17
CA ASP A 69 -0.69 -2.27 -1.02
C ASP A 69 -2.19 -2.07 -1.22
N LEU A 70 -2.91 -3.15 -1.53
CA LEU A 70 -4.37 -3.09 -1.70
C LEU A 70 -5.08 -2.70 -0.40
N ARG A 71 -4.61 -3.18 0.76
CA ARG A 71 -5.13 -2.74 2.07
C ARG A 71 -4.87 -1.26 2.31
N ALA A 72 -3.66 -0.78 2.04
CA ALA A 72 -3.31 0.63 2.19
C ALA A 72 -4.18 1.52 1.29
N GLN A 73 -4.44 1.09 0.04
CA GLN A 73 -5.37 1.78 -0.86
C GLN A 73 -6.82 1.76 -0.34
N MET A 74 -7.27 0.65 0.24
CA MET A 74 -8.60 0.54 0.83
C MET A 74 -8.75 1.49 2.03
N ASP A 75 -7.77 1.52 2.93
CA ASP A 75 -7.76 2.40 4.10
C ASP A 75 -7.75 3.88 3.66
N PHE A 76 -6.88 4.24 2.71
CA PHE A 76 -6.85 5.58 2.12
C PHE A 76 -8.20 6.00 1.51
N ASN A 77 -8.84 5.10 0.75
CA ASN A 77 -10.15 5.37 0.17
C ASN A 77 -11.25 5.50 1.23
N ASN A 78 -11.21 4.68 2.28
CA ASN A 78 -12.16 4.75 3.38
C ASN A 78 -12.04 6.09 4.12
N ASP A 79 -10.82 6.51 4.46
CA ASP A 79 -10.57 7.82 5.09
C ASP A 79 -11.14 8.96 4.23
N ARG A 80 -10.91 8.91 2.91
CA ARG A 80 -11.46 9.90 1.97
C ARG A 80 -12.99 9.92 1.93
N VAL A 81 -13.64 8.75 1.95
CA VAL A 81 -15.11 8.65 2.03
C VAL A 81 -15.61 9.28 3.34
N THR A 82 -14.97 8.99 4.48
CA THR A 82 -15.38 9.59 5.75
C THR A 82 -15.24 11.11 5.76
N GLN A 83 -14.20 11.64 5.13
CA GLN A 83 -14.00 13.08 4.99
C GLN A 83 -15.09 13.73 4.12
N LEU A 84 -15.41 13.15 2.96
CA LEU A 84 -16.49 13.64 2.10
C LEU A 84 -17.85 13.58 2.80
N ASP A 85 -18.12 12.52 3.57
CA ASP A 85 -19.34 12.43 4.38
C ASP A 85 -19.44 13.57 5.40
N MET A 86 -18.34 13.91 6.07
CA MET A 86 -18.29 15.06 7.00
C MET A 86 -18.55 16.38 6.27
N ASP A 87 -17.98 16.57 5.08
CA ASP A 87 -18.16 17.79 4.30
C ASP A 87 -19.61 17.92 3.79
N VAL A 88 -20.22 16.83 3.32
CA VAL A 88 -21.65 16.79 2.95
C VAL A 88 -22.55 17.11 4.14
N GLN A 89 -22.24 16.59 5.34
CA GLN A 89 -22.98 16.93 6.55
C GLN A 89 -22.89 18.43 6.90
N ARG A 90 -21.70 19.02 6.79
CA ARG A 90 -21.49 20.47 6.98
C ARG A 90 -22.30 21.30 5.98
N LEU A 91 -22.31 20.91 4.70
CA LEU A 91 -23.11 21.60 3.68
C LEU A 91 -24.61 21.51 3.96
N ARG A 92 -25.11 20.34 4.39
CA ARG A 92 -26.52 20.18 4.77
C ARG A 92 -26.88 21.10 5.92
N GLN A 93 -26.04 21.16 6.96
CA GLN A 93 -26.23 22.03 8.11
C GLN A 93 -26.24 23.52 7.71
N ALA A 94 -25.28 23.96 6.89
CA ALA A 94 -25.20 25.34 6.42
C ALA A 94 -26.43 25.72 5.55
N ASN A 95 -26.91 24.82 4.70
CA ASN A 95 -28.12 25.05 3.91
C ASN A 95 -29.39 25.08 4.76
N GLU A 96 -29.48 24.25 5.81
CA GLU A 96 -30.59 24.30 6.76
C GLU A 96 -30.63 25.64 7.50
N GLN A 97 -29.47 26.13 7.96
CA GLN A 97 -29.34 27.44 8.59
C GLN A 97 -29.72 28.59 7.64
N LEU A 98 -29.25 28.54 6.39
CA LEU A 98 -29.63 29.51 5.36
C LEU A 98 -31.14 29.50 5.10
N SER A 99 -31.74 28.32 4.96
CA SER A 99 -33.19 28.17 4.74
C SER A 99 -34.00 28.74 5.92
N ALA A 100 -33.57 28.47 7.16
CA ALA A 100 -34.18 29.03 8.36
C ALA A 100 -34.05 30.56 8.42
N ALA A 101 -32.88 31.10 8.09
CA ALA A 101 -32.66 32.55 8.04
C ALA A 101 -33.52 33.23 6.96
N CYS A 102 -33.63 32.63 5.77
CA CYS A 102 -34.51 33.11 4.70
C CYS A 102 -35.99 33.11 5.13
N GLU A 103 -36.44 32.07 5.85
CA GLU A 103 -37.82 32.02 6.34
C GLU A 103 -38.08 33.10 7.41
N GLN A 104 -37.16 33.31 8.34
CA GLN A 104 -37.26 34.39 9.33
C GLN A 104 -37.30 35.77 8.66
N LEU A 105 -36.47 36.01 7.66
CA LEU A 105 -36.52 37.25 6.87
C LEU A 105 -37.86 37.43 6.15
N ARG A 106 -38.42 36.34 5.61
CA ARG A 106 -39.71 36.39 4.91
C ARG A 106 -40.85 36.73 5.86
N LEU A 107 -40.87 36.12 7.05
CA LEU A 107 -41.84 36.42 8.10
C LEU A 107 -41.72 37.87 8.60
N ALA A 108 -40.49 38.30 8.92
CA ALA A 108 -40.22 39.66 9.38
C ALA A 108 -40.64 40.72 8.33
N ASN A 109 -40.35 40.46 7.04
CA ASN A 109 -40.80 41.33 5.94
C ASN A 109 -42.32 41.33 5.77
N ALA A 110 -42.99 40.18 5.94
CA ALA A 110 -44.46 40.09 5.85
C ALA A 110 -45.15 40.86 6.99
N GLU A 111 -44.54 40.90 8.17
CA GLU A 111 -44.99 41.68 9.33
C GLU A 111 -44.59 43.17 9.24
N GLY A 112 -43.81 43.56 8.23
CA GLY A 112 -43.27 44.92 8.09
C GLY A 112 -42.20 45.27 9.13
N LEU A 113 -41.68 44.26 9.84
CA LEU A 113 -40.65 44.38 10.85
C LEU A 113 -39.28 44.14 10.22
N ALA A 114 -38.73 45.15 9.55
CA ALA A 114 -37.36 45.08 9.06
C ALA A 114 -36.38 45.10 10.26
N ASP A 115 -35.78 43.94 10.60
CA ASP A 115 -34.73 43.83 11.61
C ASP A 115 -33.35 43.70 10.94
N PRO A 116 -32.46 44.70 11.08
CA PRO A 116 -31.09 44.65 10.57
C PRO A 116 -30.31 43.41 11.04
N LYS A 117 -30.56 42.91 12.26
CA LYS A 117 -29.84 41.74 12.79
C LYS A 117 -30.22 40.46 12.07
N LEU A 118 -31.45 40.33 11.58
CA LEU A 118 -31.87 39.18 10.78
C LEU A 118 -31.18 39.20 9.41
N ILE A 119 -30.97 40.38 8.84
CA ILE A 119 -30.22 40.56 7.59
C ILE A 119 -28.77 40.12 7.80
N ASP A 120 -28.10 40.62 8.84
CA ASP A 120 -26.72 40.22 9.15
C ASP A 120 -26.62 38.69 9.38
N THR A 121 -27.59 38.11 10.09
CA THR A 121 -27.66 36.66 10.33
C THR A 121 -27.81 35.88 9.02
N ALA A 122 -28.67 36.33 8.11
CA ALA A 122 -28.86 35.70 6.82
C ALA A 122 -27.63 35.80 5.92
N VAL A 123 -26.94 36.95 5.92
CA VAL A 123 -25.68 37.14 5.19
C VAL A 123 -24.58 36.22 5.72
N ILE A 124 -24.49 36.06 7.05
CA ILE A 124 -23.55 35.10 7.65
C ILE A 124 -23.89 33.67 7.22
N ALA A 125 -25.16 33.27 7.28
CA ALA A 125 -25.59 31.94 6.86
C ALA A 125 -25.36 31.68 5.35
N GLU A 126 -25.55 32.69 4.50
CA GLU A 126 -25.25 32.59 3.06
C GLU A 126 -23.76 32.39 2.84
N LEU A 127 -22.93 33.15 3.55
CA LEU A 127 -21.48 33.06 3.43
C LEU A 127 -20.95 31.72 3.95
N GLU A 128 -21.53 31.17 5.03
CA GLU A 128 -21.23 29.83 5.52
C GLU A 128 -21.66 28.74 4.52
N SER A 129 -22.83 28.87 3.88
CA SER A 129 -23.27 27.95 2.83
C SER A 129 -22.36 27.97 1.60
N LEU A 130 -21.94 29.16 1.14
CA LEU A 130 -20.99 29.31 0.04
C LEU A 130 -19.62 28.72 0.37
N ARG A 131 -19.13 28.94 1.60
CA ARG A 131 -17.87 28.33 2.07
C ARG A 131 -17.96 26.80 2.12
N ALA A 132 -19.07 26.25 2.61
CA ALA A 132 -19.29 24.81 2.67
C ALA A 132 -19.37 24.20 1.26
N THR A 133 -20.03 24.89 0.32
CA THR A 133 -20.11 24.46 -1.09
C THR A 133 -18.72 24.41 -1.70
N ARG A 134 -17.94 25.49 -1.55
CA ARG A 134 -16.57 25.55 -2.07
C ARG A 134 -15.65 24.49 -1.45
N ALA A 135 -15.81 24.19 -0.16
CA ALA A 135 -15.02 23.17 0.51
C ALA A 135 -15.27 21.78 -0.09
N ILE A 136 -16.53 21.44 -0.37
CA ILE A 136 -16.88 20.19 -1.06
C ILE A 136 -16.32 20.16 -2.47
N GLU A 137 -16.49 21.23 -3.25
CA GLU A 137 -15.95 21.29 -4.62
C GLU A 137 -14.43 21.04 -4.63
N MET A 138 -13.68 21.65 -3.70
CA MET A 138 -12.25 21.41 -3.57
C MET A 138 -11.94 19.97 -3.16
N ALA A 139 -12.66 19.39 -2.20
CA ALA A 139 -12.49 18.01 -1.78
C ALA A 139 -12.81 17.00 -2.91
N GLU A 140 -13.84 17.28 -3.72
CA GLU A 140 -14.20 16.48 -4.89
C GLU A 140 -13.13 16.57 -5.98
N ILE A 141 -12.62 17.77 -6.26
CA ILE A 141 -11.53 17.97 -7.23
C ILE A 141 -10.28 17.20 -6.78
N ASP A 142 -9.87 17.35 -5.52
CA ASP A 142 -8.72 16.63 -4.98
C ASP A 142 -8.91 15.10 -5.04
N ALA A 143 -10.14 14.64 -4.80
CA ALA A 143 -10.49 13.23 -4.93
C ALA A 143 -10.38 12.73 -6.39
N VAL A 144 -10.87 13.52 -7.35
CA VAL A 144 -10.76 13.20 -8.79
C VAL A 144 -9.30 13.21 -9.23
N LEU A 145 -8.52 14.23 -8.86
CA LEU A 145 -7.09 14.33 -9.21
C LEU A 145 -6.30 13.14 -8.66
N THR A 146 -6.54 12.77 -7.40
CA THR A 146 -5.90 11.61 -6.78
C THR A 146 -6.26 10.29 -7.48
N ALA A 147 -7.52 10.15 -7.92
CA ALA A 147 -7.96 8.97 -8.66
C ALA A 147 -7.38 8.89 -10.08
N LEU A 148 -7.14 10.05 -10.71
CA LEU A 148 -6.56 10.14 -12.06
C LEU A 148 -5.03 10.01 -12.07
N ALA A 149 -4.34 10.41 -11.01
CA ALA A 149 -2.88 10.36 -10.91
C ALA A 149 -2.25 9.02 -11.38
N PRO A 150 -2.66 7.84 -10.88
CA PRO A 150 -2.06 6.58 -11.33
C PRO A 150 -2.35 6.24 -12.81
N LEU A 151 -3.50 6.67 -13.35
CA LEU A 151 -3.87 6.43 -14.74
C LEU A 151 -3.06 7.27 -15.73
N VAL A 152 -2.59 8.44 -15.29
CA VAL A 152 -1.70 9.30 -16.09
C VAL A 152 -0.28 8.77 -16.07
N GLU A 153 0.23 8.34 -14.91
CA GLU A 153 1.56 7.73 -14.78
C GLU A 153 1.70 6.42 -15.59
N GLU A 154 0.64 5.60 -15.65
CA GLU A 154 0.62 4.38 -16.48
C GLU A 154 0.49 4.67 -17.99
N GLY A 155 0.02 5.87 -18.36
CA GLY A 155 -0.21 6.30 -19.74
C GLY A 155 0.95 7.05 -20.39
N GLU A 156 1.96 7.47 -19.63
CA GLU A 156 3.23 7.97 -20.15
C GLU A 156 4.15 6.78 -20.42
N PRO A 157 4.36 6.33 -21.68
CA PRO A 157 5.48 5.43 -21.95
C PRO A 157 6.75 6.20 -21.56
N GLU A 158 7.58 5.60 -20.70
CA GLU A 158 8.95 6.03 -20.41
C GLU A 158 9.62 6.49 -21.71
N VAL A 159 9.64 7.81 -21.95
CA VAL A 159 10.43 8.38 -23.02
C VAL A 159 11.85 8.27 -22.53
N GLU A 160 12.56 7.24 -23.00
CA GLU A 160 14.01 7.10 -22.86
C GLU A 160 14.64 8.47 -23.09
N ALA A 161 15.10 9.09 -22.00
CA ALA A 161 16.02 10.20 -22.06
C ALA A 161 17.34 9.64 -22.61
N ALA A 162 17.44 9.60 -23.93
CA ALA A 162 18.69 9.44 -24.65
C ALA A 162 19.60 10.59 -24.21
N ASP A 163 20.53 10.28 -23.30
CA ASP A 163 21.62 11.13 -22.89
C ASP A 163 22.55 11.32 -24.10
N GLU A 164 22.25 12.35 -24.90
CA GLU A 164 23.14 12.87 -25.94
C GLU A 164 24.39 13.46 -25.27
N THR A 165 25.35 12.57 -25.00
CA THR A 165 26.74 12.92 -24.74
C THR A 165 27.39 13.40 -26.05
N GLY A 166 27.18 14.68 -26.36
CA GLY A 166 27.80 15.39 -27.48
C GLY A 166 28.47 16.68 -27.00
N ALA A 167 29.79 16.68 -27.03
CA ALA A 167 30.67 17.72 -26.52
C ALA A 167 30.60 19.06 -27.29
N GLU A 168 31.29 20.06 -26.70
CA GLU A 168 31.78 21.35 -27.23
C GLU A 168 30.96 22.59 -26.78
N ALA A 169 31.51 23.69 -26.26
CA ALA A 169 32.89 24.11 -26.10
C ALA A 169 33.02 25.22 -25.02
N LYS A 170 34.22 25.27 -24.42
CA LYS A 170 34.81 26.38 -23.65
C LYS A 170 34.53 27.78 -24.21
N ALA A 171 34.19 28.71 -23.31
CA ALA A 171 34.67 30.10 -23.27
C ALA A 171 34.35 30.67 -21.87
N GLU A 172 35.29 30.67 -20.93
CA GLU A 172 36.15 31.83 -20.61
C GLU A 172 35.45 32.83 -19.68
N ALA A 173 35.73 32.69 -18.39
CA ALA A 173 35.52 33.74 -17.38
C ALA A 173 36.53 34.87 -17.59
N PRO A 174 36.26 36.07 -17.07
CA PRO A 174 36.97 36.37 -15.83
C PRO A 174 36.14 37.10 -14.76
N ALA A 175 36.61 36.85 -13.54
CA ALA A 175 36.45 37.57 -12.29
C ALA A 175 36.07 39.06 -12.37
N HIS A 176 35.14 39.46 -11.50
CA HIS A 176 35.35 40.63 -10.67
C HIS A 176 34.81 40.39 -9.27
N GLU A 177 35.76 40.18 -8.37
CA GLU A 177 35.64 40.31 -6.93
C GLU A 177 35.54 41.80 -6.58
N SER A 178 34.53 42.18 -5.82
CA SER A 178 34.59 43.39 -4.98
C SER A 178 33.86 43.13 -3.67
N ALA A 179 34.63 42.68 -2.69
CA ALA A 179 34.32 42.85 -1.28
C ALA A 179 34.76 44.27 -0.85
N ALA A 180 33.88 44.99 -0.14
CA ALA A 180 34.19 46.03 0.86
C ALA A 180 32.85 46.71 1.25
N GLN A 181 32.38 46.50 2.49
CA GLN A 181 32.37 47.49 3.60
C GLN A 181 31.17 48.45 3.48
N ASP A 182 30.46 48.91 4.51
CA ASP A 182 30.64 48.97 5.96
C ASP A 182 29.22 49.27 6.50
N ASP A 183 28.79 48.66 7.61
CA ASP A 183 28.58 49.34 8.89
C ASP A 183 27.76 50.64 8.84
N SER A 184 26.55 50.61 9.43
CA SER A 184 26.04 51.64 10.34
C SER A 184 24.61 51.30 10.77
N ALA A 185 24.47 51.02 12.06
CA ALA A 185 23.24 51.11 12.81
C ALA A 185 22.66 52.54 12.75
N GLU A 186 21.34 52.67 12.75
CA GLU A 186 20.69 53.84 13.38
C GLU A 186 19.27 53.48 13.84
N GLU A 187 19.06 53.74 15.12
CA GLU A 187 17.83 53.55 15.89
C GLU A 187 16.73 54.52 15.42
N GLU A 188 15.50 54.02 15.26
CA GLU A 188 14.31 54.87 15.26
C GLU A 188 13.67 54.85 16.66
N PRO A 189 13.48 56.02 17.29
CA PRO A 189 12.28 56.21 18.09
C PRO A 189 11.61 57.54 17.76
N LYS A 190 10.37 57.49 17.29
CA LYS A 190 9.42 58.61 17.43
C LYS A 190 8.06 58.07 17.83
N SER A 191 7.87 57.94 19.15
CA SER A 191 6.56 57.96 19.77
C SER A 191 5.95 59.36 19.54
N GLY A 192 4.70 59.34 19.07
CA GLY A 192 3.93 60.55 18.78
C GLY A 192 3.63 61.35 20.05
N GLY A 193 3.87 62.65 19.96
CA GLY A 193 3.18 63.63 20.77
C GLY A 193 2.02 64.22 19.97
N ALA A 194 0.90 64.45 20.64
CA ALA A 194 0.23 65.74 20.73
C ALA A 194 -1.18 65.54 21.33
N ASP A 195 -1.38 66.23 22.46
CA ASP A 195 -2.58 66.96 22.91
C ASP A 195 -3.98 66.40 22.64
#